data_AF-A0AA88QNX2-F1
#
_entry.id   AF-A0AA88QNX2-F1
#
_cell.length_a   1.000
_cell.length_b   1.000
_cell.length_c   1.000
_cell.angle_alpha   90.00
_cell.angle_beta   90.00
_cell.angle_gamma   90.00
#
_symmetry.space_group_name_H-M   'P 1'
#
loop_
_entity.id
_entity.type
_entity.pdbx_description
1 polymer ?
#
loop_
_entity_poly.entity_id
_entity_poly.type
_entity_poly.pdbx_seq_one_letter_code
_entity_poly.pdbx_strand_id
1 'polypeptide(L)'
;MPRSSKTSLIETNSLGPLDGLEQRFETYDLRFGSLDATLGDLQKNYSDMKLEMLSTVTQINARLETLLKAKQPTEAGTSRESVIWEFNQLRQTTTISDYYNHFEELRARVVEEFGALNEGYFIKSFIGGLKPEIRSRVEQFEVNGYMN
;
A
#
# COMPACT_ATOMS: atom_id res chain seq x y z
N MET A 1 51.13 -77.36 -26.30
CA MET A 1 50.65 -76.02 -26.65
C MET A 1 49.13 -76.04 -26.78
N PRO A 2 48.42 -75.06 -26.21
CA PRO A 2 47.01 -75.16 -25.86
C PRO A 2 46.10 -74.72 -27.03
N ARG A 3 44.97 -75.39 -27.22
CA ARG A 3 43.86 -74.87 -28.04
C ARG A 3 42.75 -74.37 -27.14
N SER A 4 42.31 -73.16 -27.46
CA SER A 4 41.54 -72.22 -26.67
C SER A 4 40.26 -72.71 -26.02
N SER A 5 40.01 -72.07 -24.88
CA SER A 5 38.76 -71.91 -24.15
C SER A 5 37.52 -71.77 -25.05
N LYS A 6 36.47 -72.51 -24.66
CA LYS A 6 35.09 -72.24 -25.07
C LYS A 6 34.68 -70.88 -24.51
N THR A 7 34.65 -69.85 -25.35
CA THR A 7 33.91 -68.62 -25.02
C THR A 7 32.48 -68.81 -25.48
N SER A 8 31.57 -68.82 -24.50
CA SER A 8 30.13 -68.76 -24.67
C SER A 8 29.75 -67.66 -25.66
N LEU A 9 29.12 -68.03 -26.77
CA LEU A 9 28.37 -67.10 -27.61
C LEU A 9 27.21 -66.57 -26.76
N ILE A 10 27.35 -65.36 -26.24
CA ILE A 10 26.17 -64.54 -25.95
C ILE A 10 25.71 -64.07 -27.33
N GLU A 11 24.67 -64.72 -27.85
CA GLU A 11 23.92 -64.24 -29.01
C GLU A 11 23.42 -62.84 -28.70
N THR A 12 24.14 -61.83 -29.17
CA THR A 12 23.60 -60.49 -29.33
C THR A 12 22.59 -60.58 -30.46
N ASN A 13 21.31 -60.71 -30.10
CA ASN A 13 20.21 -60.46 -31.03
C ASN A 13 20.42 -59.06 -31.62
N SER A 14 20.95 -59.01 -32.84
CA SER A 14 21.02 -57.78 -33.61
C SER A 14 19.62 -57.51 -34.13
N LEU A 15 18.82 -56.78 -33.34
CA LEU A 15 17.61 -56.13 -33.83
C LEU A 15 18.00 -55.20 -34.99
N GLY A 16 17.18 -55.22 -36.05
CA GLY A 16 17.51 -54.55 -37.30
C GLY A 16 17.46 -53.03 -37.18
N PRO A 17 17.99 -52.29 -38.16
CA PRO A 17 17.95 -50.82 -38.17
C PRO A 17 16.53 -50.22 -38.12
N LEU A 18 15.49 -51.01 -38.38
CA LEU A 18 14.07 -50.62 -38.28
C LEU A 18 13.55 -50.65 -36.83
N ASP A 19 14.01 -51.60 -35.99
CA ASP A 19 13.57 -51.71 -34.59
C ASP A 19 14.03 -50.51 -33.75
N GLY A 20 15.20 -49.95 -34.07
CA GLY A 20 15.70 -48.73 -33.44
C GLY A 20 14.92 -47.46 -33.82
N LEU A 21 14.19 -47.47 -34.94
CA LEU A 21 13.29 -46.36 -35.32
C LEU A 21 11.95 -46.47 -34.58
N GLU A 22 11.40 -47.67 -34.48
CA GLU A 22 10.17 -47.97 -33.71
C GLU A 22 10.29 -47.46 -32.27
N GLN A 23 11.38 -47.84 -31.59
CA GLN A 23 11.64 -47.43 -30.20
C GLN A 23 11.78 -45.91 -30.03
N ARG A 24 12.30 -45.23 -31.07
CA ARG A 24 12.39 -43.76 -31.06
C ARG A 24 11.03 -43.11 -31.23
N PHE A 25 10.15 -43.66 -32.08
CA PHE A 25 8.78 -43.19 -32.22
C PHE A 25 8.00 -43.34 -30.90
N GLU A 26 8.07 -44.51 -30.26
CA GLU A 26 7.48 -44.72 -28.94
C GLU A 26 7.99 -43.71 -27.91
N THR A 27 9.30 -43.42 -27.93
CA THR A 27 9.90 -42.42 -27.05
C THR A 27 9.37 -41.01 -27.32
N TYR A 28 9.16 -40.65 -28.60
CA TYR A 28 8.59 -39.35 -28.95
C TYR A 28 7.12 -39.24 -28.55
N ASP A 29 6.33 -40.30 -28.73
CA ASP A 29 4.91 -40.32 -28.33
C ASP A 29 4.76 -40.13 -26.82
N LEU A 30 5.58 -40.84 -26.02
CA LEU A 30 5.60 -40.67 -24.57
C LEU A 30 5.97 -39.24 -24.16
N ARG A 31 6.98 -38.65 -24.82
CA ARG A 31 7.40 -37.26 -24.55
C ARG A 31 6.32 -36.26 -24.96
N PHE A 32 5.66 -36.50 -26.09
CA PHE A 32 4.58 -35.64 -26.57
C PHE A 32 3.38 -35.68 -25.63
N GLY A 33 2.99 -36.87 -25.17
CA GLY A 33 1.94 -37.01 -24.15
C GLY A 33 2.28 -36.31 -22.84
N SER A 34 3.54 -36.41 -22.38
CA SER A 34 4.00 -35.68 -21.19
C SER A 34 3.98 -34.16 -21.37
N LEU A 35 4.32 -33.66 -22.57
CA LEU A 35 4.25 -32.23 -22.89
C LEU A 35 2.80 -31.73 -22.93
N ASP A 36 1.90 -32.51 -23.51
CA ASP A 36 0.47 -32.18 -23.59
C ASP A 36 -0.16 -32.11 -22.19
N ALA A 37 0.15 -33.07 -21.32
CA ALA A 37 -0.27 -33.04 -19.92
C ALA A 37 0.26 -31.79 -19.19
N THR A 38 1.56 -31.48 -19.35
CA THR A 38 2.18 -30.29 -18.74
C THR A 38 1.54 -28.99 -19.25
N LEU A 39 1.21 -28.93 -20.54
CA LEU A 39 0.52 -27.79 -21.14
C LEU A 39 -0.89 -27.63 -20.56
N GLY A 40 -1.63 -28.73 -20.39
CA GLY A 40 -2.94 -28.74 -19.76
C GLY A 40 -2.89 -28.21 -18.33
N ASP A 41 -1.93 -28.67 -17.53
CA ASP A 41 -1.73 -28.21 -16.15
C ASP A 41 -1.39 -26.70 -16.10
N LEU A 42 -0.53 -26.23 -17.01
CA LEU A 42 -0.17 -24.82 -17.06
C LEU A 42 -1.37 -23.93 -17.43
N GLN A 43 -2.20 -24.37 -18.38
CA GLN A 43 -3.43 -23.67 -18.77
C GLN A 43 -4.43 -23.59 -17.62
N LYS A 44 -4.58 -24.69 -16.86
CA LYS A 44 -5.42 -24.73 -15.67
C LYS A 44 -4.89 -23.76 -14.61
N ASN A 45 -3.60 -23.82 -14.29
CA ASN A 45 -2.97 -22.96 -13.30
C ASN A 45 -3.11 -21.47 -13.66
N TYR A 46 -2.93 -21.12 -14.94
CA TYR A 46 -3.14 -19.76 -15.42
C TYR A 46 -4.59 -19.30 -15.24
N SER A 47 -5.55 -20.18 -15.53
CA SER A 47 -6.98 -19.88 -15.39
C SER A 47 -7.36 -19.67 -13.91
N ASP A 48 -6.87 -20.55 -13.03
CA ASP A 48 -7.11 -20.47 -11.59
C ASP A 48 -6.51 -19.18 -11.01
N MET A 49 -5.26 -18.86 -11.35
CA MET A 49 -4.59 -17.63 -10.92
C MET A 49 -5.31 -16.37 -11.43
N LYS A 50 -5.77 -16.39 -12.69
CA LYS A 50 -6.53 -15.27 -13.26
C LYS A 50 -7.84 -15.03 -12.48
N LEU A 51 -8.54 -16.09 -12.10
CA LEU A 51 -9.77 -15.99 -11.30
C LEU A 51 -9.48 -15.45 -9.90
N GLU A 52 -8.42 -15.90 -9.25
CA GLU A 52 -8.00 -15.41 -7.94
C GLU A 52 -7.62 -13.92 -7.98
N MET A 53 -6.85 -13.50 -8.98
CA MET A 53 -6.49 -12.10 -9.18
C MET A 53 -7.72 -11.22 -9.42
N LEU A 54 -8.66 -11.67 -10.25
CA LEU A 54 -9.90 -10.95 -10.50
C LEU A 54 -10.72 -10.80 -9.21
N SER A 55 -10.87 -11.86 -8.44
CA SER A 55 -11.54 -11.82 -7.13
C SER A 55 -10.88 -10.82 -6.18
N THR A 56 -9.55 -10.84 -6.10
CA THR A 56 -8.78 -9.93 -5.25
C THR A 56 -8.98 -8.47 -5.67
N VAL A 57 -8.92 -8.17 -6.96
CA VAL A 57 -9.16 -6.81 -7.48
C VAL A 57 -10.58 -6.35 -7.19
N THR A 58 -11.58 -7.23 -7.37
CA THR A 58 -12.97 -6.90 -7.02
C THR A 58 -13.12 -6.59 -5.53
N GLN A 59 -12.49 -7.37 -4.65
CA GLN A 59 -12.52 -7.13 -3.21
C GLN A 59 -11.82 -5.81 -2.83
N ILE A 60 -10.67 -5.52 -3.43
CA ILE A 60 -9.95 -4.26 -3.22
C ILE A 60 -10.84 -3.09 -3.64
N ASN A 61 -11.45 -3.16 -4.83
CA ASN A 61 -12.33 -2.11 -5.31
C ASN A 61 -13.53 -1.92 -4.37
N ALA A 62 -14.19 -2.99 -3.92
CA ALA A 62 -15.28 -2.88 -2.95
C ALA A 62 -14.85 -2.24 -1.61
N ARG A 63 -13.64 -2.57 -1.13
CA ARG A 63 -13.06 -1.94 0.07
C ARG A 63 -12.74 -0.48 -0.17
N LEU A 64 -12.20 -0.12 -1.34
CA LEU A 64 -11.93 1.26 -1.71
C LEU A 64 -13.22 2.08 -1.76
N GLU A 65 -14.29 1.56 -2.36
CA GLU A 65 -15.60 2.22 -2.35
C GLU A 65 -16.13 2.43 -0.93
N THR A 66 -15.95 1.44 -0.05
CA THR A 66 -16.34 1.57 1.37
C THR A 66 -15.53 2.65 2.08
N LEU A 67 -14.21 2.69 1.83
CA LEU A 67 -13.32 3.69 2.42
C LEU A 67 -13.58 5.09 1.86
N LEU A 68 -13.91 5.22 0.57
CA LEU A 68 -14.29 6.48 -0.04
C LEU A 68 -15.61 6.97 0.54
N LYS A 69 -16.59 6.08 0.73
CA LYS A 69 -17.85 6.42 1.41
C LYS A 69 -17.65 6.80 2.88
N ALA A 70 -16.71 6.17 3.57
CA ALA A 70 -16.36 6.50 4.96
C ALA A 70 -15.50 7.79 5.07
N LYS A 71 -14.74 8.14 4.03
CA LYS A 71 -13.94 9.38 3.94
C LYS A 71 -14.71 10.56 3.37
N GLN A 72 -15.77 10.33 2.61
CA GLN A 72 -16.72 11.39 2.29
C GLN A 72 -17.37 11.80 3.62
N PRO A 73 -17.25 13.07 4.04
CA PRO A 73 -18.01 13.53 5.18
C PRO A 73 -19.48 13.32 4.81
N THR A 74 -20.16 12.42 5.53
CA THR A 74 -21.61 12.51 5.71
C THR A 74 -21.93 13.97 5.92
N GLU A 75 -22.83 14.53 5.11
CA GLU A 75 -23.18 15.95 4.95
C GLU A 75 -23.58 16.66 6.27
N ALA A 76 -22.62 16.77 7.17
CA ALA A 76 -22.58 17.45 8.44
C ALA A 76 -21.09 17.74 8.68
N GLY A 77 -20.64 18.88 8.17
CA GLY A 77 -19.24 19.28 8.20
C GLY A 77 -18.73 19.55 9.60
N THR A 78 -18.24 18.52 10.30
CA THR A 78 -17.49 18.66 11.56
C THR A 78 -16.74 17.36 11.85
N SER A 79 -15.74 16.99 11.05
CA SER A 79 -14.79 15.99 11.54
C SER A 79 -13.91 16.67 12.59
N ARG A 80 -13.96 16.17 13.82
CA ARG A 80 -13.17 16.62 14.97
C ARG A 80 -11.69 16.87 14.61
N GLU A 81 -11.09 16.00 13.80
CA GLU A 81 -9.71 16.15 13.31
C GLU A 81 -9.50 17.35 12.37
N SER A 82 -10.53 17.71 11.59
CA SER A 82 -10.51 18.86 10.67
C SER A 82 -10.39 20.17 11.43
N VAL A 83 -11.11 20.32 12.55
CA VAL A 83 -11.13 21.56 13.34
C VAL A 83 -9.76 21.81 13.99
N ILE A 84 -9.12 20.79 14.56
CA ILE A 84 -7.77 20.91 15.13
C ILE A 84 -6.73 21.16 14.06
N TRP A 85 -6.86 20.52 12.90
CA TRP A 85 -5.95 20.78 11.79
C TRP A 85 -6.06 22.24 11.33
N GLU A 86 -7.27 22.73 11.08
CA GLU A 86 -7.53 24.12 10.67
C GLU A 86 -7.01 25.11 11.71
N PHE A 87 -7.28 24.87 13.00
CA PHE A 87 -6.78 25.70 14.11
C PHE A 87 -5.25 25.77 14.12
N ASN A 88 -4.55 24.65 13.97
CA ASN A 88 -3.08 24.62 13.96
C ASN A 88 -2.46 25.23 12.70
N GLN A 89 -3.20 25.27 11.59
CA GLN A 89 -2.75 25.90 10.34
C GLN A 89 -3.08 27.39 10.26
N LEU A 90 -3.82 27.95 11.23
CA LEU A 90 -4.20 29.36 11.19
C LEU A 90 -2.96 30.28 11.20
N ARG A 91 -2.90 31.19 10.23
CA ARG A 91 -1.84 32.21 10.10
C ARG A 91 -2.48 33.56 9.81
N GLN A 92 -1.89 34.63 10.35
CA GLN A 92 -2.28 35.99 10.07
C GLN A 92 -1.87 36.37 8.64
N THR A 93 -2.82 36.45 7.72
CA THR A 93 -2.58 36.84 6.33
C THR A 93 -2.90 38.32 6.09
N THR A 94 -3.96 38.85 6.70
CA THR A 94 -4.44 40.23 6.54
C THR A 94 -4.11 41.09 7.77
N THR A 95 -5.13 41.60 8.46
CA THR A 95 -5.05 42.44 9.66
C THR A 95 -5.03 41.59 10.92
N ILE A 96 -4.59 42.18 12.04
CA ILE A 96 -4.64 41.51 13.35
C ILE A 96 -6.10 41.24 13.76
N SER A 97 -7.01 42.16 13.45
CA SER A 97 -8.42 42.03 13.82
C SER A 97 -9.09 40.85 13.12
N ASP A 98 -8.86 40.69 11.81
CA ASP A 98 -9.44 39.57 11.06
C ASP A 98 -8.90 38.23 11.57
N TYR A 99 -7.59 38.18 11.84
CA TYR A 99 -6.94 37.00 12.41
C TYR A 99 -7.49 36.66 13.79
N TYR A 100 -7.67 37.65 14.66
CA TYR A 100 -8.22 37.45 15.99
C TYR A 100 -9.66 36.92 15.94
N ASN A 101 -10.52 37.49 15.09
CA ASN A 101 -11.89 37.01 14.91
C ASN A 101 -11.91 35.55 14.47
N HIS A 102 -11.11 35.19 13.47
CA HIS A 102 -11.04 33.82 12.97
C HIS A 102 -10.43 32.84 13.98
N PHE A 103 -9.46 33.31 14.77
CA PHE A 103 -8.88 32.54 15.87
C PHE A 103 -9.94 32.20 16.94
N GLU A 104 -10.74 33.18 17.36
CA GLU A 104 -11.79 32.96 18.36
C GLU A 104 -12.92 32.07 17.83
N GLU A 105 -13.29 32.19 16.55
CA GLU A 105 -14.23 31.27 15.91
C GLU A 105 -13.73 29.82 15.94
N LEU A 106 -12.48 29.58 15.53
CA LEU A 106 -11.91 28.23 15.57
C LEU A 106 -11.67 27.73 17.00
N ARG A 107 -11.27 28.62 17.92
CA ARG A 107 -11.11 28.29 19.34
C ARG A 107 -12.43 27.80 19.94
N ALA A 108 -13.54 28.49 19.67
CA ALA A 108 -14.86 28.07 20.14
C ALA A 108 -15.20 26.65 19.65
N ARG A 109 -14.96 26.36 18.37
CA ARG A 109 -15.16 25.03 17.79
C ARG A 109 -14.23 23.98 18.39
N VAL A 110 -12.96 24.32 18.65
CA VAL A 110 -12.01 23.42 19.31
C VAL A 110 -12.47 23.08 20.73
N VAL A 111 -12.97 24.08 21.48
CA VAL A 111 -13.47 23.87 22.84
C VAL A 111 -14.74 23.01 22.84
N GLU A 112 -15.64 23.22 21.88
CA GLU A 112 -16.85 22.42 21.70
C GLU A 112 -16.52 20.94 21.39
N GLU A 113 -15.55 20.69 20.51
CA GLU A 113 -15.19 19.34 20.04
C GLU A 113 -14.23 18.57 20.96
N PHE A 114 -13.31 19.26 21.64
CA PHE A 114 -12.24 18.63 22.43
C PHE A 114 -12.31 18.92 23.93
N GLY A 115 -13.26 19.76 24.37
CA GLY A 115 -13.34 20.26 25.74
C GLY A 115 -12.30 21.34 26.02
N ALA A 116 -12.14 21.68 27.30
CA ALA A 116 -11.23 22.74 27.72
C ALA A 116 -9.75 22.32 27.53
N LEU A 117 -9.12 22.81 26.45
CA LEU A 117 -7.66 22.80 26.34
C LEU A 117 -7.06 23.85 27.28
N ASN A 118 -5.79 23.66 27.66
CA ASN A 118 -5.06 24.61 28.48
C ASN A 118 -4.97 25.97 27.77
N GLU A 119 -5.26 27.07 28.48
CA GLU A 119 -5.12 28.43 27.96
C GLU A 119 -3.72 28.70 27.38
N GLY A 120 -2.69 28.11 27.97
CA GLY A 120 -1.32 28.20 27.46
C GLY A 120 -1.13 27.58 26.06
N TYR A 121 -1.96 26.63 25.65
CA TYR A 121 -1.96 26.10 24.28
C TYR A 121 -2.53 27.13 23.30
N PHE A 122 -3.68 27.74 23.64
CA PHE A 122 -4.30 28.77 22.80
C PHE A 122 -3.37 29.98 22.63
N ILE A 123 -2.73 30.45 23.70
CA ILE A 123 -1.77 31.55 23.64
C ILE A 123 -0.59 31.22 22.73
N LYS A 124 0.03 30.03 22.88
CA LYS A 124 1.15 29.61 22.03
C LYS A 124 0.75 29.50 20.55
N SER A 125 -0.42 28.94 20.27
CA SER A 125 -0.94 28.84 18.90
C SER A 125 -1.26 30.22 18.32
N PHE A 126 -1.85 31.12 19.11
CA PHE A 126 -2.13 32.49 18.71
C PHE A 126 -0.85 33.24 18.33
N ILE A 127 0.16 33.23 19.20
CA ILE A 127 1.46 33.89 18.96
C ILE A 127 2.16 33.26 17.75
N GLY A 128 2.14 31.92 17.64
CA GLY A 128 2.76 31.20 16.53
C GLY A 128 2.15 31.50 15.16
N GLY A 129 0.86 31.86 15.11
CA GLY A 129 0.17 32.23 13.87
C GLY A 129 0.30 33.71 13.48
N LEU A 130 0.82 34.58 14.35
CA LEU A 130 1.05 36.00 14.01
C LEU A 130 2.12 36.17 12.92
N LYS A 131 2.03 37.28 12.18
CA LYS A 131 3.10 37.66 11.24
C LYS A 131 4.44 37.83 11.98
N PRO A 132 5.58 37.47 11.36
CA PRO A 132 6.89 37.50 12.01
C PRO A 132 7.23 38.84 12.68
N GLU A 133 6.84 39.96 12.05
CA GLU A 133 7.15 41.31 12.54
C GLU A 133 6.39 41.64 13.82
N ILE A 134 5.17 41.14 13.97
CA ILE A 134 4.32 41.32 15.15
C ILE A 134 4.74 40.34 16.23
N ARG A 135 4.90 39.07 15.86
CA ARG A 135 5.34 37.99 16.76
C ARG A 135 6.63 38.35 17.50
N SER A 136 7.64 38.83 16.77
CA SER A 136 8.93 39.21 17.36
C SER A 136 8.79 40.31 18.41
N ARG A 137 7.87 41.26 18.22
CA ARG A 137 7.60 42.30 19.23
C ARG A 137 6.91 41.72 20.46
N VAL A 138 5.91 40.86 20.28
CA VAL A 138 5.18 40.22 21.39
C VAL A 138 6.14 39.38 22.25
N GLU A 139 7.01 38.60 21.63
CA GLU A 139 8.02 37.79 22.35
C GLU A 139 9.01 38.67 23.14
N GLN A 140 9.39 39.83 22.60
CA GLN A 140 10.24 40.80 23.32
C GLN A 140 9.53 41.42 24.54
N PHE A 141 8.22 41.64 24.47
CA PHE A 141 7.43 42.13 25.60
C PHE A 141 7.28 41.07 26.70
N GLU A 142 7.09 39.79 26.35
CA GLU A 142 7.06 38.71 27.34
C GLU A 142 8.39 38.60 28.10
N VAL A 143 9.53 38.71 27.41
CA VAL A 143 10.86 38.64 28.05
C VAL A 143 11.11 39.82 29.00
N ASN A 144 10.65 41.03 28.64
CA ASN A 144 10.85 42.22 29.47
C ASN A 144 9.89 42.30 30.67
N GLY A 145 8.77 41.57 30.67
CA GLY A 145 7.84 41.49 31.80
C GLY A 145 8.33 40.64 32.98
N TYR A 146 9.31 39.75 32.77
CA TYR A 146 9.94 38.95 33.83
C TYR A 146 11.27 39.56 34.34
N MET A 147 11.65 40.73 33.83
CA MET A 147 12.92 41.41 34.14
C MET A 147 12.73 42.76 34.86
N ASN A 148 11.53 43.07 35.32
CA ASN A 148 11.23 44.21 36.21
C ASN A 148 10.57 43.74 37.50
#